data_AF-A0A2H3G9H5-F1
#
_entry.id   AF-A0A2H3G9H5-F1
#
_cell.length_a   1.000
_cell.length_b   1.000
_cell.length_c   1.000
_cell.angle_alpha   90.00
_cell.angle_beta   90.00
_cell.angle_gamma   90.00
#
_symmetry.space_group_name_H-M   'P 1'
#
loop_
_entity.id
_entity.type
_entity.pdbx_description
1 polymer ?
#
loop_
_entity_poly.entity_id
_entity_poly.type
_entity_poly.pdbx_seq_one_letter_code
_entity_poly.pdbx_strand_id
1 'polypeptide(L)'
;MSDQSPCAILPESIDIPCITSTKQESTLNYYGPVDASLPTEASKFLARNTDVVEQELEPSIKAFLKTTQNDCSGLTEEKKACWLTIRITKPCNAFKIPRWHQDGPMFEYDQGREDVVRSKYALTLLGPSTLMLQPDEHVFTTQHEAEARYYWWQNKTDGPEPSEDEMYEADDLLRESLGNAFKDTPRVQVGHGQVVRFSWGRDDSPVHSEPDLVSDRVFMTVLYGSESELRTMSKWREAAYGVFSVE
;
A
#
# COMPACT_ATOMS: atom_id res chain seq x y z
N MET A 1 15.90 -9.33 17.45
CA MET A 1 14.49 -9.20 17.00
C MET A 1 14.50 -8.30 15.78
N SER A 2 13.74 -8.61 14.73
CA SER A 2 13.61 -7.70 13.59
C SER A 2 13.04 -6.37 14.08
N ASP A 3 13.54 -5.24 13.56
CA ASP A 3 12.98 -3.93 13.83
C ASP A 3 11.52 -3.91 13.34
N GLN A 4 10.56 -3.70 14.24
CA GLN A 4 9.13 -3.63 13.94
C GLN A 4 8.59 -2.19 14.03
N SER A 5 9.46 -1.20 13.77
CA SER A 5 9.05 0.20 13.65
C SER A 5 7.92 0.38 12.62
N PRO A 6 6.96 1.29 12.87
CA PRO A 6 5.81 1.53 12.00
C PRO A 6 6.16 1.85 10.55
N CYS A 7 7.36 2.39 10.29
CA CYS A 7 7.90 2.57 8.96
C CYS A 7 9.37 2.12 8.93
N ALA A 8 9.76 1.37 7.89
CA ALA A 8 11.15 0.96 7.70
C ALA A 8 11.46 0.75 6.21
N ILE A 9 12.73 0.97 5.85
CA ILE A 9 13.29 0.50 4.58
C ILE A 9 14.04 -0.78 4.85
N LEU A 10 13.67 -1.85 4.14
CA LEU A 10 14.34 -3.13 4.30
C LEU A 10 15.78 -3.01 3.78
N PRO A 11 16.76 -3.64 4.46
CA PRO A 11 18.17 -3.46 4.14
C PRO A 11 18.56 -4.09 2.79
N GLU A 12 17.88 -5.17 2.40
CA GLU A 12 18.10 -5.85 1.13
C GLU A 12 17.36 -5.13 0.01
N SER A 13 18.08 -4.77 -1.05
CA SER A 13 17.48 -4.30 -2.29
C SER A 13 17.19 -5.49 -3.20
N ILE A 14 15.99 -5.52 -3.78
CA ILE A 14 15.60 -6.49 -4.79
C ILE A 14 16.22 -6.06 -6.12
N ASP A 15 16.89 -6.99 -6.79
CA ASP A 15 17.33 -6.78 -8.17
C ASP A 15 16.08 -6.75 -9.06
N ILE A 16 15.79 -5.60 -9.67
CA ILE A 16 14.59 -5.39 -10.49
C ILE A 16 15.02 -5.23 -11.96
N PRO A 17 14.35 -5.93 -12.89
CA PRO A 17 14.68 -5.79 -14.30
C PRO A 17 14.33 -4.40 -14.81
N CYS A 18 14.98 -3.99 -15.91
CA CYS A 18 14.76 -2.69 -16.50
C CYS A 18 13.41 -2.68 -17.24
N ILE A 19 12.40 -2.09 -16.61
CA ILE A 19 11.13 -1.75 -17.24
C ILE A 19 11.24 -0.30 -17.71
N THR A 20 10.93 0.00 -18.97
CA THR A 20 11.01 1.37 -19.50
C THR A 20 9.66 1.95 -19.89
N SER A 21 8.65 1.10 -20.10
CA SER A 21 7.33 1.53 -20.51
C SER A 21 6.22 0.53 -20.15
N THR A 22 5.00 1.02 -20.05
CA THR A 22 3.79 0.21 -19.85
C THR A 22 2.88 0.32 -21.07
N LYS A 23 2.03 -0.69 -21.29
CA LYS A 23 1.13 -0.73 -22.47
C LYS A 23 -0.21 -0.04 -22.19
N GLN A 24 -0.73 -0.22 -20.98
CA GLN A 24 -2.02 0.30 -20.54
C GLN A 24 -2.07 0.43 -19.02
N GLU A 25 -3.06 1.15 -18.50
CA GLU A 25 -3.42 1.10 -17.09
C GLU A 25 -4.06 -0.26 -16.78
N SER A 26 -3.71 -0.84 -15.64
CA SER A 26 -4.33 -2.08 -15.16
C SER A 26 -3.93 -2.33 -13.71
N THR A 27 -4.77 -3.06 -12.98
CA THR A 27 -4.48 -3.50 -11.63
C THR A 27 -4.66 -5.01 -11.50
N LEU A 28 -3.63 -5.70 -11.05
CA LEU A 28 -3.75 -7.09 -10.56
C LEU A 28 -4.05 -7.05 -9.06
N ASN A 29 -5.08 -7.78 -8.64
CA ASN A 29 -5.40 -8.04 -7.24
C ASN A 29 -5.44 -9.55 -6.98
N TYR A 30 -4.87 -9.98 -5.86
CA TYR A 30 -4.94 -11.36 -5.39
C TYR A 30 -5.06 -11.39 -3.88
N TYR A 31 -6.10 -12.06 -3.37
CA TYR A 31 -6.31 -12.32 -1.95
C TYR A 31 -6.28 -13.83 -1.75
N GLY A 32 -5.23 -14.40 -1.17
CA GLY A 32 -5.13 -15.85 -1.13
C GLY A 32 -3.84 -16.39 -0.53
N PRO A 33 -3.64 -17.72 -0.58
CA PRO A 33 -2.43 -18.37 -0.07
C PRO A 33 -1.15 -17.85 -0.73
N VAL A 34 -0.07 -17.78 0.05
CA VAL A 34 1.28 -17.54 -0.46
C VAL A 34 1.85 -18.88 -0.92
N ASP A 35 1.82 -19.13 -2.22
CA ASP A 35 2.35 -20.36 -2.82
C ASP A 35 3.26 -20.08 -4.03
N ALA A 36 3.78 -21.16 -4.62
CA ALA A 36 4.74 -21.07 -5.72
C ALA A 36 4.16 -20.50 -7.03
N SER A 37 2.83 -20.42 -7.18
CA SER A 37 2.19 -19.84 -8.36
C SER A 37 2.18 -18.32 -8.34
N LEU A 38 2.27 -17.71 -7.14
CA LEU A 38 2.14 -16.26 -6.97
C LEU A 38 3.18 -15.45 -7.76
N PRO A 39 4.49 -15.77 -7.71
CA PRO A 39 5.49 -15.07 -8.54
C PRO A 39 5.25 -15.26 -10.05
N THR A 40 4.84 -16.45 -10.47
CA THR A 40 4.61 -16.80 -11.87
C THR A 40 3.41 -16.08 -12.47
N GLU A 41 2.29 -15.97 -11.74
CA GLU A 41 1.13 -15.23 -12.26
C GLU A 41 1.35 -13.72 -12.25
N ALA A 42 2.06 -13.21 -11.24
CA ALA A 42 2.48 -11.81 -11.19
C ALA A 42 3.44 -11.43 -12.33
N SER A 43 4.42 -12.29 -12.65
CA SER A 43 5.36 -12.06 -13.76
C SER A 43 4.65 -12.08 -15.11
N LYS A 44 3.72 -13.03 -15.34
CA LYS A 44 2.86 -13.06 -16.54
C LYS A 44 2.05 -11.78 -16.70
N PHE A 45 1.43 -11.29 -15.63
CA PHE A 45 0.68 -10.04 -15.65
C PHE A 45 1.57 -8.86 -16.08
N LEU A 46 2.74 -8.73 -15.48
CA LEU A 46 3.67 -7.64 -15.80
C LEU A 46 4.22 -7.76 -17.23
N ALA A 47 4.65 -8.95 -17.67
CA ALA A 47 5.15 -9.16 -19.03
C ALA A 47 4.07 -8.86 -20.11
N ARG A 48 2.80 -9.15 -19.80
CA ARG A 48 1.67 -8.78 -20.69
C ARG A 48 1.48 -7.28 -20.78
N ASN A 49 1.70 -6.53 -19.70
CA ASN A 49 1.37 -5.10 -19.61
C ASN A 49 2.58 -4.16 -19.70
N THR A 50 3.80 -4.68 -19.81
CA THR A 50 5.03 -3.88 -19.89
C THR A 50 5.95 -4.39 -21.00
N ASP A 51 7.12 -3.77 -21.16
CA ASP A 51 8.15 -4.10 -22.15
C ASP A 51 9.18 -5.14 -21.68
N VAL A 52 9.07 -5.63 -20.45
CA VAL A 52 10.00 -6.62 -19.88
C VAL A 52 9.60 -8.06 -20.23
N VAL A 53 10.58 -8.96 -20.19
CA VAL A 53 10.40 -10.40 -20.42
C VAL A 53 10.04 -11.11 -19.11
N GLU A 54 9.06 -12.03 -19.15
CA GLU A 54 8.54 -12.76 -17.98
C GLU A 54 9.64 -13.43 -17.12
N GLN A 55 10.62 -14.07 -17.76
CA GLN A 55 11.69 -14.81 -17.09
C GLN A 55 12.61 -13.92 -16.25
N GLU A 56 12.66 -12.62 -16.55
CA GLU A 56 13.48 -11.66 -15.80
C GLU A 56 12.76 -11.16 -14.54
N LEU A 57 11.43 -11.19 -14.52
CA LEU A 57 10.62 -10.69 -13.40
C LEU A 57 10.41 -11.71 -12.29
N GLU A 58 10.20 -12.98 -12.64
CA GLU A 58 9.83 -14.01 -11.67
C GLU A 58 10.84 -14.12 -10.50
N PRO A 59 12.17 -14.10 -10.73
CA PRO A 59 13.15 -14.10 -9.65
C PRO A 59 13.01 -12.90 -8.71
N SER A 60 12.79 -11.69 -9.24
CA SER A 60 12.63 -10.46 -8.47
C SER A 60 11.37 -10.48 -7.62
N ILE A 61 10.24 -10.93 -8.17
CA ILE A 61 8.97 -11.05 -7.44
C ILE A 61 9.08 -12.11 -6.34
N LYS A 62 9.74 -13.24 -6.64
CA LYS A 62 10.00 -14.29 -5.65
C LYS A 62 10.90 -13.77 -4.52
N ALA A 63 11.93 -12.99 -4.84
CA ALA A 63 12.79 -12.36 -3.85
C ALA A 63 12.00 -11.37 -2.99
N PHE A 64 11.20 -10.49 -3.61
CA PHE A 64 10.31 -9.56 -2.92
C PHE A 64 9.42 -10.29 -1.90
N LEU A 65 8.62 -11.26 -2.36
CA LEU A 65 7.69 -12.02 -1.51
C LEU A 65 8.40 -12.76 -0.37
N LYS A 66 9.56 -13.37 -0.65
CA LYS A 66 10.34 -14.07 0.39
C LYS A 66 10.87 -13.10 1.43
N THR A 67 11.45 -11.99 1.01
CA THR A 67 12.03 -10.96 1.89
C THR A 67 10.95 -10.33 2.76
N THR A 68 9.79 -9.99 2.21
CA THR A 68 8.69 -9.37 2.97
C THR A 68 7.97 -10.36 3.89
N GLN A 69 7.78 -11.61 3.47
CA GLN A 69 7.19 -12.64 4.34
C GLN A 69 8.10 -12.97 5.53
N ASN A 70 9.42 -12.96 5.34
CA ASN A 70 10.39 -13.16 6.43
C ASN A 70 10.43 -11.98 7.41
N ASP A 71 10.28 -10.75 6.92
CA ASP A 71 10.26 -9.55 7.77
C ASP A 71 8.95 -9.39 8.57
N CYS A 72 7.82 -9.81 7.98
CA CYS A 72 6.49 -9.66 8.54
C CYS A 72 6.40 -10.18 9.98
N SER A 73 5.69 -9.46 10.85
CA SER A 73 5.42 -9.88 12.23
C SER A 73 4.38 -11.01 12.31
N GLY A 74 4.41 -11.74 13.42
CA GLY A 74 3.48 -12.84 13.70
C GLY A 74 4.06 -14.24 13.50
N LEU A 75 3.21 -15.24 13.71
CA LEU A 75 3.48 -16.66 13.55
C LEU A 75 3.47 -17.05 12.08
N THR A 76 4.06 -18.20 11.76
CA THR A 76 4.07 -18.75 10.39
C THR A 76 2.66 -18.87 9.81
N GLU A 77 1.69 -19.34 10.60
CA GLU A 77 0.29 -19.51 10.17
C GLU A 77 -0.37 -18.18 9.76
N GLU A 78 0.04 -17.07 10.36
CA GLU A 78 -0.50 -15.73 10.10
C GLU A 78 0.20 -15.01 8.95
N LYS A 79 1.05 -15.72 8.22
CA LYS A 79 1.75 -15.22 7.03
C LYS A 79 1.50 -16.11 5.83
N LYS A 80 0.58 -17.08 5.95
CA LYS A 80 0.28 -18.06 4.90
C LYS A 80 -0.64 -17.51 3.83
N ALA A 81 -1.36 -16.42 4.09
CA ALA A 81 -2.15 -15.73 3.10
C ALA A 81 -1.65 -14.29 2.92
N CYS A 82 -1.95 -13.72 1.76
CA CYS A 82 -1.59 -12.36 1.43
C CYS A 82 -2.66 -11.65 0.61
N TRP A 83 -2.58 -10.33 0.61
CA TRP A 83 -3.13 -9.50 -0.44
C TRP A 83 -1.97 -8.93 -1.25
N LEU A 84 -1.83 -9.39 -2.49
CA LEU A 84 -0.89 -8.86 -3.47
C LEU A 84 -1.64 -7.94 -4.43
N THR A 85 -1.12 -6.74 -4.63
CA THR A 85 -1.57 -5.80 -5.66
C THR A 85 -0.40 -5.39 -6.54
N ILE A 86 -0.63 -5.35 -7.86
CA ILE A 86 0.27 -4.71 -8.82
C ILE A 86 -0.55 -3.67 -9.57
N ARG A 87 -0.20 -2.40 -9.40
CA ARG A 87 -0.88 -1.29 -10.04
C ARG A 87 0.01 -0.69 -11.13
N ILE A 88 -0.53 -0.62 -12.33
CA ILE A 88 0.07 0.03 -13.49
C ILE A 88 -0.75 1.28 -13.79
N THR A 89 -0.11 2.44 -13.69
CA THR A 89 -0.75 3.75 -13.92
C THR A 89 -0.03 4.52 -15.01
N LYS A 90 -0.80 5.24 -15.83
CA LYS A 90 -0.29 6.19 -16.80
C LYS A 90 -0.16 7.59 -16.19
N PRO A 91 0.58 8.51 -16.85
CA PRO A 91 0.67 9.88 -16.38
C PRO A 91 -0.71 10.52 -16.27
N CYS A 92 -1.02 11.09 -15.10
CA CYS A 92 -2.29 11.76 -14.86
C CYS A 92 -2.17 12.80 -13.74
N ASN A 93 -3.16 13.70 -13.67
CA ASN A 93 -3.18 14.77 -12.66
C ASN A 93 -3.85 14.35 -11.35
N ALA A 94 -4.28 13.08 -11.23
CA ALA A 94 -5.06 12.60 -10.10
C ALA A 94 -4.33 12.71 -8.75
N PHE A 95 -3.00 12.83 -8.75
CA PHE A 95 -2.14 12.97 -7.56
C PHE A 95 -1.19 14.17 -7.63
N LYS A 96 -1.52 15.19 -8.44
CA LYS A 96 -0.73 16.42 -8.53
C LYS A 96 -0.57 17.10 -7.16
N ILE A 97 -1.64 17.08 -6.36
CA ILE A 97 -1.58 17.34 -4.92
C ILE A 97 -1.56 15.97 -4.22
N PRO A 98 -0.58 15.64 -3.38
CA PRO A 98 -0.60 14.36 -2.67
C PRO A 98 -1.86 14.20 -1.83
N ARG A 99 -2.48 13.02 -1.90
CA ARG A 99 -3.54 12.58 -1.00
C ARG A 99 -2.92 11.91 0.23
N TRP A 100 -2.47 12.74 1.18
CA TRP A 100 -1.88 12.25 2.43
C TRP A 100 -2.95 11.58 3.30
N HIS A 101 -2.69 10.34 3.72
CA HIS A 101 -3.59 9.57 4.57
C HIS A 101 -2.82 8.56 5.42
N GLN A 102 -3.46 8.08 6.49
CA GLN A 102 -3.08 6.86 7.19
C GLN A 102 -4.01 5.73 6.74
N ASP A 103 -3.42 4.55 6.52
CA ASP A 103 -4.21 3.36 6.23
C ASP A 103 -4.93 2.91 7.51
N GLY A 104 -6.26 2.76 7.43
CA GLY A 104 -7.05 2.14 8.50
C GLY A 104 -6.84 0.63 8.61
N PRO A 105 -7.57 -0.07 9.50
CA PRO A 105 -7.56 -1.51 9.57
C PRO A 105 -7.90 -2.17 8.23
N MET A 106 -7.00 -3.01 7.74
CA MET A 106 -7.13 -3.68 6.44
C MET A 106 -8.03 -4.91 6.48
N PHE A 107 -8.05 -5.58 7.63
CA PHE A 107 -8.95 -6.68 8.00
C PHE A 107 -9.18 -6.67 9.51
N GLU A 108 -10.22 -7.36 9.95
CA GLU A 108 -10.38 -7.71 11.36
C GLU A 108 -9.27 -8.68 11.78
N TYR A 109 -8.63 -8.39 12.91
CA TYR A 109 -7.61 -9.25 13.49
C TYR A 109 -8.22 -10.58 13.94
N ASP A 110 -7.45 -11.66 13.83
CA ASP A 110 -7.77 -12.87 14.57
C ASP A 110 -7.78 -12.60 16.08
N GLN A 111 -8.68 -13.28 16.80
CA GLN A 111 -8.89 -13.03 18.23
C GLN A 111 -7.58 -13.13 19.04
N GLY A 112 -7.26 -12.07 19.79
CA GLY A 112 -6.09 -12.01 20.66
C GLY A 112 -4.78 -11.71 19.92
N ARG A 113 -4.85 -11.29 18.65
CA ARG A 113 -3.70 -10.91 17.81
C ARG A 113 -3.62 -9.42 17.50
N GLU A 114 -4.38 -8.59 18.21
CA GLU A 114 -4.45 -7.14 18.03
C GLU A 114 -3.13 -6.42 18.38
N ASP A 115 -2.26 -7.08 19.13
CA ASP A 115 -0.92 -6.61 19.48
C ASP A 115 0.10 -6.80 18.35
N VAL A 116 -0.19 -7.65 17.36
CA VAL A 116 0.68 -7.90 16.21
C VAL A 116 0.69 -6.68 15.31
N VAL A 117 1.86 -6.08 15.10
CA VAL A 117 2.00 -4.98 14.13
C VAL A 117 1.85 -5.54 12.72
N ARG A 118 0.68 -5.34 12.12
CA ARG A 118 0.43 -5.67 10.72
C ARG A 118 1.01 -4.59 9.83
N SER A 119 1.60 -5.02 8.72
CA SER A 119 2.29 -4.14 7.79
C SER A 119 1.97 -4.47 6.34
N LYS A 120 2.06 -3.44 5.52
CA LYS A 120 2.10 -3.51 4.07
C LYS A 120 3.52 -3.21 3.59
N TYR A 121 3.91 -3.90 2.55
CA TYR A 121 5.22 -3.80 1.93
C TYR A 121 5.05 -3.32 0.52
N ALA A 122 5.88 -2.38 0.08
CA ALA A 122 5.79 -1.81 -1.25
C ALA A 122 7.14 -1.79 -1.95
N LEU A 123 7.10 -2.09 -3.25
CA LEU A 123 8.22 -2.02 -4.18
C LEU A 123 7.76 -1.28 -5.45
N THR A 124 8.53 -0.29 -5.86
CA THR A 124 8.30 0.41 -7.13
C THR A 124 9.20 -0.19 -8.20
N LEU A 125 8.61 -0.78 -9.24
CA LEU A 125 9.33 -1.40 -10.34
C LEU A 125 9.63 -0.41 -11.47
N LEU A 126 8.76 0.60 -11.64
CA LEU A 126 8.92 1.69 -12.61
C LEU A 126 8.28 2.97 -12.05
N GLY A 127 8.90 4.12 -12.32
CA GLY A 127 8.36 5.43 -11.99
C GLY A 127 8.66 5.88 -10.55
N PRO A 128 7.98 6.95 -10.09
CA PRO A 128 8.22 7.51 -8.76
C PRO A 128 7.72 6.58 -7.63
N SER A 129 8.50 6.52 -6.55
CA SER A 129 8.14 5.78 -5.33
C SER A 129 6.98 6.43 -4.59
N THR A 130 6.25 5.61 -3.82
CA THR A 130 5.23 6.11 -2.88
C THR A 130 5.86 7.13 -1.94
N LEU A 131 5.14 8.21 -1.65
CA LEU A 131 5.57 9.23 -0.70
C LEU A 131 5.24 8.75 0.70
N MET A 132 6.19 8.82 1.63
CA MET A 132 5.99 8.52 3.04
C MET A 132 6.59 9.65 3.87
N LEU A 133 5.85 10.11 4.87
CA LEU A 133 6.40 10.99 5.90
C LEU A 133 7.07 10.14 6.99
N GLN A 134 8.06 10.72 7.66
CA GLN A 134 8.62 10.09 8.86
C GLN A 134 7.54 10.03 9.94
N PRO A 135 7.40 8.89 10.67
CA PRO A 135 6.56 8.82 11.85
C PRO A 135 7.01 9.85 12.88
N ASP A 136 6.23 10.92 13.05
CA ASP A 136 6.56 12.06 13.90
C ASP A 136 5.28 12.62 14.52
N GLU A 137 5.36 13.05 15.78
CA GLU A 137 4.22 13.58 16.53
C GLU A 137 3.56 14.77 15.80
N HIS A 138 4.36 15.68 15.23
CA HIS A 138 3.82 16.82 14.50
C HIS A 138 3.05 16.39 13.24
N VAL A 139 3.53 15.36 12.54
CA VAL A 139 2.85 14.80 11.36
C VAL A 139 1.50 14.23 11.77
N PHE A 140 1.45 13.41 12.83
CA PHE A 140 0.21 12.80 13.31
C PHE A 140 -0.78 13.84 13.84
N THR A 141 -0.33 14.80 14.65
CA THR A 141 -1.21 15.87 15.13
C THR A 141 -1.79 16.68 13.96
N THR A 142 -0.96 17.03 12.97
CA THR A 142 -1.42 17.80 11.80
C THR A 142 -2.45 17.02 10.98
N GLN A 143 -2.22 15.71 10.76
CA GLN A 143 -3.17 14.84 10.07
C GLN A 143 -4.51 14.77 10.80
N HIS A 144 -4.49 14.40 12.09
CA HIS A 144 -5.70 14.24 12.90
C HIS A 144 -6.49 15.55 13.06
N GLU A 145 -5.81 16.70 13.23
CA GLU A 145 -6.48 18.00 13.31
C GLU A 145 -7.15 18.39 11.99
N ALA A 146 -6.56 18.04 10.85
CA ALA A 146 -7.15 18.28 9.55
C ALA A 146 -8.35 17.36 9.31
N GLU A 147 -8.22 16.06 9.59
CA GLU A 147 -9.32 15.10 9.48
C GLU A 147 -10.49 15.49 10.39
N ALA A 148 -10.25 15.81 11.66
CA ALA A 148 -11.29 16.24 12.59
C ALA A 148 -11.98 17.55 12.15
N ARG A 149 -11.29 18.41 11.40
CA ARG A 149 -11.84 19.65 10.86
C ARG A 149 -12.75 19.41 9.66
N TYR A 150 -12.32 18.58 8.71
CA TYR A 150 -13.02 18.39 7.43
C TYR A 150 -14.03 17.25 7.50
N TYR A 151 -13.74 16.17 8.21
CA TYR A 151 -14.64 15.05 8.48
C TYR A 151 -15.44 15.26 9.76
N TRP A 152 -16.10 16.41 9.86
CA TRP A 152 -16.84 16.84 11.07
C TRP A 152 -17.91 15.84 11.53
N TRP A 153 -18.40 14.98 10.63
CA TRP A 153 -19.41 13.95 10.92
C TRP A 153 -18.84 12.74 11.67
N GLN A 154 -17.55 12.41 11.50
CA GLN A 154 -16.94 11.25 12.17
C GLN A 154 -16.95 11.38 13.70
N ASN A 155 -16.97 12.61 14.22
CA ASN A 155 -16.97 12.89 15.65
C ASN A 155 -18.40 13.05 16.25
N LYS A 156 -19.46 12.79 15.48
CA LYS A 156 -20.85 12.97 15.92
C LYS A 156 -21.66 11.69 15.75
N THR A 157 -21.78 10.91 16.82
CA THR A 157 -22.54 9.64 16.84
C THR A 157 -24.02 9.82 16.52
N ASP A 158 -24.61 10.96 16.86
CA ASP A 158 -26.04 11.28 16.63
C ASP A 158 -26.24 12.46 15.65
N GLY A 159 -25.25 12.76 14.81
CA GLY A 159 -25.30 13.86 13.84
C GLY A 159 -25.96 13.49 12.52
N PRO A 160 -26.32 14.48 11.67
CA PRO A 160 -26.68 14.19 10.28
C PRO A 160 -25.48 13.56 9.56
N GLU A 161 -25.75 12.56 8.73
CA GLU A 161 -24.78 12.07 7.76
C GLU A 161 -24.53 13.17 6.70
N PRO A 162 -23.28 13.33 6.23
CA PRO A 162 -23.00 14.23 5.12
C PRO A 162 -23.65 13.71 3.84
N SER A 163 -24.02 14.62 2.95
CA SER A 163 -24.31 14.28 1.55
C SER A 163 -23.04 13.85 0.80
N GLU A 164 -23.22 13.17 -0.34
CA GLU A 164 -22.10 12.75 -1.20
C GLU A 164 -21.23 13.95 -1.64
N ASP A 165 -21.87 15.07 -2.01
CA ASP A 165 -21.19 16.30 -2.40
C ASP A 165 -20.36 16.89 -1.24
N GLU A 166 -20.90 16.89 -0.01
CA GLU A 166 -20.16 17.33 1.18
C GLU A 166 -18.96 16.43 1.48
N MET A 167 -19.08 15.12 1.22
CA MET A 167 -17.94 14.19 1.37
C MET A 167 -16.84 14.48 0.35
N TYR A 168 -17.20 14.69 -0.92
CA TYR A 168 -16.22 15.04 -1.96
C TYR A 168 -15.53 16.38 -1.68
N GLU A 169 -16.30 17.40 -1.27
CA GLU A 169 -15.73 18.70 -0.90
C GLU A 169 -14.78 18.58 0.29
N ALA A 170 -15.15 17.80 1.31
CA ALA A 170 -14.27 17.56 2.46
C ALA A 170 -12.97 16.84 2.08
N ASP A 171 -13.03 15.85 1.19
CA ASP A 171 -11.85 15.15 0.67
C ASP A 171 -10.90 16.10 -0.07
N ASP A 172 -11.43 16.97 -0.93
CA ASP A 172 -10.64 17.97 -1.66
C ASP A 172 -10.00 18.99 -0.70
N LEU A 173 -10.77 19.50 0.27
CA LEU A 173 -10.27 20.45 1.26
C LEU A 173 -9.19 19.84 2.17
N LEU A 174 -9.40 18.59 2.62
CA LEU A 174 -8.43 17.85 3.42
C LEU A 174 -7.13 17.68 2.62
N ARG A 175 -7.25 17.25 1.37
CA ARG A 175 -6.12 17.01 0.48
C ARG A 175 -5.31 18.28 0.22
N GLU A 176 -5.97 19.40 -0.07
CA GLU A 176 -5.29 20.70 -0.24
C GLU A 176 -4.61 21.15 1.06
N SER A 177 -5.30 21.02 2.19
CA SER A 177 -4.77 21.40 3.51
C SER A 177 -3.49 20.62 3.84
N LEU A 178 -3.53 19.29 3.75
CA LEU A 178 -2.39 18.43 4.05
C LEU A 178 -1.28 18.56 3.01
N GLY A 179 -1.63 18.70 1.72
CA GLY A 179 -0.67 18.93 0.65
C GLY A 179 0.17 20.19 0.88
N ASN A 180 -0.45 21.26 1.38
CA ASN A 180 0.24 22.48 1.77
C ASN A 180 1.03 22.31 3.07
N ALA A 181 0.43 21.70 4.10
CA ALA A 181 1.06 21.53 5.41
C ALA A 181 2.35 20.69 5.34
N PHE A 182 2.36 19.63 4.53
CA PHE A 182 3.48 18.70 4.42
C PHE A 182 4.40 18.95 3.22
N LYS A 183 4.25 20.10 2.54
CA LYS A 183 5.01 20.41 1.32
C LYS A 183 6.52 20.29 1.52
N ASP A 184 7.02 20.83 2.64
CA ASP A 184 8.43 20.90 2.99
C ASP A 184 8.84 19.87 4.05
N THR A 185 7.91 18.99 4.47
CA THR A 185 8.18 17.96 5.46
C THR A 185 9.14 16.90 4.88
N PRO A 186 10.21 16.52 5.61
CA PRO A 186 11.12 15.48 5.17
C PRO A 186 10.40 14.16 4.90
N ARG A 187 10.73 13.55 3.76
CA ARG A 187 10.15 12.28 3.31
C ARG A 187 11.13 11.15 3.52
N VAL A 188 10.60 9.95 3.78
CA VAL A 188 11.39 8.72 3.72
C VAL A 188 11.96 8.57 2.31
N GLN A 189 13.27 8.31 2.22
CA GLN A 189 13.94 8.10 0.95
C GLN A 189 13.91 6.60 0.61
N VAL A 190 13.14 6.23 -0.41
CA VAL A 190 13.08 4.85 -0.92
C VAL A 190 13.92 4.77 -2.19
N GLY A 191 15.05 4.06 -2.12
CA GLY A 191 15.95 3.83 -3.24
C GLY A 191 15.45 2.78 -4.23
N HIS A 192 16.17 2.66 -5.35
CA HIS A 192 15.88 1.68 -6.39
C HIS A 192 15.98 0.25 -5.85
N GLY A 193 14.96 -0.57 -6.12
CA GLY A 193 14.90 -1.95 -5.63
C GLY A 193 14.63 -2.09 -4.12
N GLN A 194 14.59 -0.99 -3.36
CA GLN A 194 14.33 -1.05 -1.94
C GLN A 194 12.85 -1.26 -1.65
N VAL A 195 12.57 -2.07 -0.63
CA VAL A 195 11.22 -2.31 -0.13
C VAL A 195 10.96 -1.39 1.05
N VAL A 196 9.87 -0.63 0.99
CA VAL A 196 9.36 0.11 2.15
C VAL A 196 8.30 -0.73 2.85
N ARG A 197 8.43 -0.88 4.17
CA ARG A 197 7.41 -1.41 5.07
C ARG A 197 6.71 -0.25 5.76
N PHE A 198 5.40 -0.36 5.88
CA PHE A 198 4.59 0.53 6.70
C PHE A 198 3.45 -0.22 7.39
N SER A 199 3.24 0.07 8.67
CA SER A 199 2.10 -0.44 9.41
C SER A 199 0.80 0.23 8.97
N TRP A 200 -0.33 -0.37 9.36
CA TRP A 200 -1.66 0.17 9.13
C TRP A 200 -2.53 -0.02 10.38
N GLY A 201 -3.60 0.76 10.49
CA GLY A 201 -4.62 0.64 11.53
C GLY A 201 -4.15 0.93 12.95
N ARG A 202 -3.02 1.65 13.10
CA ARG A 202 -2.49 2.12 14.39
C ARG A 202 -2.25 3.62 14.33
N ASP A 203 -2.38 4.30 15.47
CA ASP A 203 -2.18 5.75 15.58
C ASP A 203 -0.78 6.20 15.13
N ASP A 204 0.23 5.33 15.26
CA ASP A 204 1.61 5.56 14.85
C ASP A 204 1.93 5.06 13.42
N SER A 205 0.93 4.59 12.67
CA SER A 205 1.10 4.16 11.29
C SER A 205 1.43 5.35 10.38
N PRO A 206 2.41 5.23 9.47
CA PRO A 206 2.91 6.40 8.76
C PRO A 206 1.89 7.01 7.80
N VAL A 207 1.89 8.34 7.75
CA VAL A 207 1.16 9.12 6.74
C VAL A 207 1.87 8.98 5.40
N HIS A 208 1.11 8.63 4.37
CA HIS A 208 1.66 8.37 3.03
C HIS A 208 0.72 8.80 1.91
N SER A 209 1.26 8.81 0.69
CA SER A 209 0.51 9.21 -0.50
C SER A 209 1.12 8.65 -1.78
N GLU A 210 0.31 8.57 -2.82
CA GLU A 210 0.79 8.45 -4.18
C GLU A 210 1.64 9.69 -4.59
N PRO A 211 2.70 9.49 -5.39
CA PRO A 211 3.47 10.61 -5.94
C PRO A 211 2.74 11.28 -7.11
N ASP A 212 3.21 12.46 -7.52
CA ASP A 212 2.80 13.07 -8.78
C ASP A 212 3.13 12.14 -9.95
N LEU A 213 2.11 11.74 -10.71
CA LEU A 213 2.21 10.72 -11.76
C LEU A 213 2.56 11.40 -13.09
N VAL A 214 3.81 11.85 -13.22
CA VAL A 214 4.34 12.49 -14.44
C VAL A 214 4.90 11.49 -15.46
N SER A 215 5.00 10.21 -15.08
CA SER A 215 5.50 9.11 -15.91
C SER A 215 4.66 7.85 -15.71
N ASP A 216 4.85 6.86 -16.58
CA ASP A 216 4.40 5.49 -16.31
C ASP A 216 4.91 5.05 -14.93
N ARG A 217 4.07 4.31 -14.20
CA ARG A 217 4.42 3.78 -12.89
C ARG A 217 3.91 2.37 -12.72
N VAL A 218 4.76 1.50 -12.19
CA VAL A 218 4.45 0.12 -11.82
C VAL A 218 4.78 -0.03 -10.34
N PHE A 219 3.74 -0.22 -9.53
CA PHE A 219 3.84 -0.26 -8.08
C PHE A 219 3.25 -1.56 -7.55
N MET A 220 4.06 -2.32 -6.82
CA MET A 220 3.68 -3.61 -6.28
C MET A 220 3.61 -3.51 -4.76
N THR A 221 2.54 -4.04 -4.16
CA THR A 221 2.39 -4.12 -2.72
C THR A 221 1.94 -5.50 -2.27
N VAL A 222 2.42 -5.94 -1.12
CA VAL A 222 1.92 -7.13 -0.45
C VAL A 222 1.67 -6.84 1.03
N LEU A 223 0.60 -7.38 1.59
CA LEU A 223 0.44 -7.53 3.03
C LEU A 223 0.06 -8.97 3.36
N TYR A 224 0.39 -9.40 4.57
CA TYR A 224 0.21 -10.78 5.01
C TYR A 224 -0.77 -10.87 6.17
N GLY A 225 -1.40 -12.03 6.27
CA GLY A 225 -2.30 -12.38 7.35
C GLY A 225 -2.58 -13.88 7.34
N SER A 226 -3.41 -14.30 8.29
CA SER A 226 -3.97 -15.65 8.29
C SER A 226 -4.99 -15.80 7.15
N GLU A 227 -5.37 -17.05 6.88
CA GLU A 227 -6.43 -17.33 5.91
C GLU A 227 -7.78 -16.70 6.33
N SER A 228 -8.12 -16.67 7.63
CA SER A 228 -9.33 -16.01 8.11
C SER A 228 -9.32 -14.50 7.85
N GLU A 229 -8.22 -13.83 8.20
CA GLU A 229 -8.03 -12.39 7.98
C GLU A 229 -8.20 -12.02 6.50
N LEU A 230 -7.53 -12.74 5.59
CA LEU A 230 -7.59 -12.43 4.16
C LEU A 230 -8.93 -12.83 3.52
N ARG A 231 -9.64 -13.82 4.05
CA ARG A 231 -11.02 -14.13 3.63
C ARG A 231 -12.00 -13.05 4.06
N THR A 232 -11.79 -12.42 5.22
CA THR A 232 -12.59 -11.26 5.64
C THR A 232 -12.34 -10.08 4.71
N MET A 233 -11.07 -9.77 4.42
CA MET A 233 -10.72 -8.72 3.45
C MET A 233 -11.31 -8.98 2.07
N SER A 234 -11.23 -10.21 1.54
CA SER A 234 -11.76 -10.50 0.21
C SER A 234 -13.27 -10.27 0.13
N LYS A 235 -14.02 -10.54 1.21
CA LYS A 235 -15.45 -10.23 1.29
C LYS A 235 -15.72 -8.73 1.29
N TRP A 236 -14.98 -7.96 2.08
CA TRP A 236 -15.12 -6.49 2.12
C TRP A 236 -14.83 -5.83 0.77
N ARG A 237 -13.95 -6.45 -0.03
CA ARG A 237 -13.54 -5.99 -1.36
C ARG A 237 -14.35 -6.63 -2.49
N GLU A 238 -15.38 -7.43 -2.17
CA GLU A 238 -16.20 -8.16 -3.15
C GLU A 238 -15.38 -9.02 -4.13
N ALA A 239 -14.26 -9.57 -3.67
CA ALA A 239 -13.30 -10.34 -4.45
C ALA A 239 -13.30 -11.84 -4.08
N ALA A 240 -13.05 -12.69 -5.08
CA ALA A 240 -12.93 -14.13 -4.87
C ALA A 240 -11.57 -14.49 -4.24
N TYR A 241 -11.61 -15.22 -3.13
CA TYR A 241 -10.40 -15.71 -2.46
C TYR A 241 -9.68 -16.78 -3.30
N GLY A 242 -8.36 -16.66 -3.44
CA GLY A 242 -7.50 -17.55 -4.20
C GLY A 242 -7.55 -17.33 -5.71
N VAL A 243 -8.20 -16.25 -6.18
CA VAL A 243 -8.37 -15.95 -7.61
C VAL A 243 -7.67 -14.63 -7.94
N PHE A 244 -6.90 -14.62 -9.03
CA PHE A 244 -6.33 -13.39 -9.57
C PHE A 244 -7.42 -12.60 -10.30
N SER A 245 -7.63 -11.36 -9.87
CA SER A 245 -8.50 -10.40 -10.54
C SER A 245 -7.65 -9.37 -11.28
N VAL A 246 -8.03 -9.07 -12.53
CA VAL A 246 -7.41 -8.00 -13.32
C VAL A 246 -8.48 -6.99 -13.65
N GLU A 247 -8.24 -5.75 -13.24
CA GLU A 247 -9.04 -4.56 -13.52
C GLU A 247 -8.33 -3.65 -14.53
#